data_AF-A0A9W5PPW5-F1
#
_entry.id   AF-A0A9W5PPW5-F1
#
_cell.length_a   1.000
_cell.length_b   1.000
_cell.length_c   1.000
_cell.angle_alpha   90.00
_cell.angle_beta   90.00
_cell.angle_gamma   90.00
#
_symmetry.space_group_name_H-M   'P 1'
#
loop_
_entity.id
_entity.type
_entity.pdbx_description
1 polymer ?
#
loop_
_entity_poly.entity_id
_entity_poly.type
_entity_poly.pdbx_seq_one_letter_code
_entity_poly.pdbx_strand_id
1 'polypeptide(L)'
;MGSFNKWIRGEKSFSTKEQANHTLNKSISSSLSLNLKHLSKLFSGIPELITRTFPLKNGQEAALIYMEGLVDKTVINVNILRPLLFKEWNEDDFWEASVSIGNIKKVQQWTDIEQSLLHGKSILFINGQLSALELDTQAAPKGALKNLQQRAP
;
A
#
# COMPACT_ATOMS: atom_id res chain seq x y z
N MET A 1 5.15 15.94 -10.86
CA MET A 1 3.73 16.13 -10.49
C MET A 1 2.87 15.44 -11.55
N GLY A 2 2.68 14.12 -11.42
CA GLY A 2 2.06 13.28 -12.45
C GLY A 2 0.54 13.36 -12.44
N SER A 3 -0.03 13.66 -13.60
CA SER A 3 -1.43 14.06 -13.79
C SER A 3 -2.43 12.90 -13.80
N PHE A 4 -2.72 12.31 -12.63
CA PHE A 4 -3.83 11.35 -12.47
C PHE A 4 -5.20 11.98 -12.75
N ASN A 5 -5.38 13.27 -12.44
CA ASN A 5 -6.62 14.03 -12.73
C ASN A 5 -7.06 14.02 -14.21
N LYS A 6 -6.19 13.61 -15.14
CA LYS A 6 -6.50 13.53 -16.58
C LYS A 6 -7.10 12.17 -16.97
N TRP A 7 -6.77 11.09 -16.26
CA TRP A 7 -7.29 9.74 -16.55
C TRP A 7 -8.71 9.51 -15.97
N ILE A 8 -9.03 10.18 -14.86
CA ILE A 8 -10.36 10.17 -14.23
C ILE A 8 -11.43 10.95 -15.05
N ARG A 9 -11.09 11.51 -16.22
CA ARG A 9 -12.05 12.19 -17.10
C ARG A 9 -12.66 11.29 -18.18
N GLY A 10 -12.21 10.03 -18.29
CA GLY A 10 -12.54 9.13 -19.39
C GLY A 10 -13.93 8.51 -19.30
N GLU A 11 -14.20 7.64 -18.32
CA GLU A 11 -15.48 6.92 -18.28
C GLU A 11 -15.94 6.65 -16.84
N LYS A 12 -17.02 7.34 -16.43
CA LYS A 12 -18.07 6.90 -15.48
C LYS A 12 -17.74 6.50 -14.03
N SER A 13 -16.66 6.97 -13.38
CA SER A 13 -16.56 6.88 -11.91
C SER A 13 -15.85 8.07 -11.26
N PHE A 14 -16.55 9.21 -11.18
CA PHE A 14 -16.35 10.16 -10.08
C PHE A 14 -17.55 9.98 -9.15
N SER A 15 -17.40 9.25 -8.04
CA SER A 15 -18.18 9.63 -6.85
C SER A 15 -17.82 11.09 -6.62
N THR A 16 -18.80 12.00 -6.64
CA THR A 16 -18.65 13.46 -6.75
C THR A 16 -17.33 13.97 -6.18
N LYS A 17 -16.53 14.74 -6.95
CA LYS A 17 -15.20 15.25 -6.57
C LYS A 17 -15.10 15.80 -5.13
N GLU A 18 -16.20 16.34 -4.60
CA GLU A 18 -16.37 16.79 -3.21
C GLU A 18 -16.32 15.65 -2.17
N GLN A 19 -16.92 14.49 -2.45
CA GLN A 19 -16.94 13.32 -1.56
C GLN A 19 -15.56 12.65 -1.47
N ALA A 20 -14.81 12.63 -2.57
CA ALA A 20 -13.43 12.16 -2.57
C ALA A 20 -12.54 13.10 -1.73
N ASN A 21 -12.62 14.42 -1.95
CA ASN A 21 -11.90 15.42 -1.16
C ASN A 21 -12.22 15.34 0.33
N HIS A 22 -13.50 15.13 0.70
CA HIS A 22 -13.89 14.98 2.10
C HIS A 22 -13.36 13.69 2.73
N THR A 23 -13.16 12.63 1.96
CA THR A 23 -12.56 11.40 2.48
C THR A 23 -11.05 11.54 2.62
N LEU A 24 -10.38 12.19 1.66
CA LEU A 24 -8.93 12.42 1.69
C LEU A 24 -8.48 13.21 2.92
N ASN A 25 -9.26 14.21 3.35
CA ASN A 25 -8.97 15.03 4.53
C ASN A 25 -9.28 14.35 5.88
N LYS A 26 -9.58 13.06 5.89
CA LYS A 26 -9.90 12.31 7.12
C LYS A 26 -8.76 11.41 7.55
N SER A 27 -8.72 11.13 8.85
CA SER A 27 -7.97 10.02 9.38
C SER A 27 -8.65 8.69 9.06
N ILE A 28 -7.86 7.63 9.00
CA ILE A 28 -8.36 6.27 8.85
C ILE A 28 -9.10 5.81 10.11
N SER A 29 -9.93 4.78 9.93
CA SER A 29 -10.69 4.14 11.01
C SER A 29 -9.93 2.94 11.56
N SER A 30 -10.20 2.53 12.80
CA SER A 30 -9.71 1.25 13.35
C SER A 30 -10.36 0.03 12.68
N SER A 31 -11.57 0.18 12.14
CA SER A 31 -12.25 -0.89 11.40
C SER A 31 -11.66 -1.08 10.00
N LEU A 32 -11.15 -2.28 9.73
CA LEU A 32 -10.65 -2.67 8.40
C LEU A 32 -11.75 -2.56 7.34
N SER A 33 -12.96 -3.03 7.63
CA SER A 33 -14.06 -3.01 6.67
C SER A 33 -14.50 -1.59 6.29
N LEU A 34 -14.44 -0.63 7.24
CA LEU A 34 -14.65 0.79 6.92
C LEU A 34 -13.53 1.34 6.03
N ASN A 35 -12.27 1.02 6.32
CA ASN A 35 -11.15 1.46 5.50
C ASN A 35 -11.24 0.91 4.07
N LEU A 36 -11.58 -0.36 3.88
CA LEU A 36 -11.75 -0.96 2.55
C LEU A 36 -12.93 -0.33 1.77
N LYS A 37 -14.01 0.08 2.47
CA LYS A 37 -15.11 0.85 1.84
C LYS A 37 -14.68 2.25 1.41
N HIS A 38 -13.81 2.90 2.16
CA HIS A 38 -13.24 4.20 1.75
C HIS A 38 -12.29 4.03 0.58
N LEU A 39 -11.43 3.01 0.61
CA LEU A 39 -10.52 2.66 -0.47
C LEU A 39 -11.27 2.41 -1.79
N SER A 40 -12.32 1.59 -1.78
CA SER A 40 -13.10 1.28 -2.99
C SER A 40 -13.81 2.51 -3.57
N LYS A 41 -14.18 3.48 -2.73
CA LYS A 41 -14.73 4.77 -3.17
C LYS A 41 -13.67 5.68 -3.79
N LEU A 42 -12.51 5.79 -3.15
CA LEU A 42 -11.42 6.65 -3.60
C LEU A 42 -10.80 6.16 -4.90
N PHE A 43 -10.63 4.84 -5.05
CA PHE A 43 -9.96 4.21 -6.19
C PHE A 43 -10.92 3.47 -7.11
N SER A 44 -12.21 3.84 -7.11
CA SER A 44 -13.20 3.25 -8.00
C SER A 44 -12.76 3.42 -9.47
N GLY A 45 -12.68 2.31 -10.20
CA GLY A 45 -12.28 2.34 -11.62
C GLY A 45 -10.77 2.27 -11.87
N ILE A 46 -9.95 2.01 -10.84
CA ILE A 46 -8.52 1.74 -11.00
C ILE A 46 -8.31 0.21 -10.97
N PRO A 47 -8.22 -0.46 -12.14
CA PRO A 47 -8.13 -1.92 -12.21
C PRO A 47 -6.78 -2.44 -11.70
N GLU A 48 -5.75 -1.60 -11.66
CA GLU A 48 -4.42 -1.96 -11.17
C GLU A 48 -4.34 -1.99 -9.63
N LEU A 49 -5.36 -1.49 -8.92
CA LEU A 49 -5.36 -1.51 -7.46
C LEU A 49 -5.71 -2.91 -6.96
N ILE A 50 -4.76 -3.55 -6.32
CA ILE A 50 -4.93 -4.87 -5.72
C ILE A 50 -5.14 -4.72 -4.22
N THR A 51 -6.17 -5.40 -3.71
CA THR A 51 -6.42 -5.56 -2.27
C THR A 51 -6.35 -7.04 -1.93
N ARG A 52 -5.43 -7.43 -1.04
CA ARG A 52 -5.30 -8.80 -0.53
C ARG A 52 -5.60 -8.83 0.97
N THR A 53 -6.70 -9.47 1.33
CA THR A 53 -7.10 -9.69 2.73
C THR A 53 -6.62 -11.04 3.23
N PHE A 54 -6.13 -11.10 4.46
CA PHE A 54 -5.68 -12.35 5.09
C PHE A 54 -5.75 -12.26 6.62
N PRO A 55 -5.95 -13.40 7.31
CA PRO A 55 -5.84 -13.45 8.76
C PRO A 55 -4.36 -13.42 9.19
N LEU A 56 -4.06 -12.67 10.25
CA LEU A 56 -2.82 -12.77 10.99
C LEU A 56 -2.91 -13.91 12.00
N LYS A 57 -1.76 -14.44 12.44
CA LYS A 57 -1.71 -15.54 13.44
C LYS A 57 -2.35 -15.19 14.78
N ASN A 58 -2.35 -13.91 15.15
CA ASN A 58 -2.99 -13.43 16.38
C ASN A 58 -4.52 -13.27 16.24
N GLY A 59 -5.12 -13.70 15.13
CA GLY A 59 -6.56 -13.68 14.88
C GLY A 59 -7.10 -12.37 14.32
N GLN A 60 -6.28 -11.32 14.18
CA GLN A 60 -6.69 -10.08 13.54
C GLN A 60 -6.73 -10.22 12.02
N GLU A 61 -7.72 -9.59 11.37
CA GLU A 61 -7.75 -9.47 9.91
C GLU A 61 -6.83 -8.33 9.45
N ALA A 62 -6.11 -8.56 8.35
CA ALA A 62 -5.28 -7.56 7.71
C ALA A 62 -5.57 -7.47 6.21
N ALA A 63 -5.23 -6.33 5.61
CA ALA A 63 -5.27 -6.15 4.18
C ALA A 63 -4.03 -5.43 3.66
N LEU A 64 -3.42 -6.00 2.62
CA LEU A 64 -2.33 -5.38 1.87
C LEU A 64 -2.87 -4.79 0.57
N ILE A 65 -2.59 -3.51 0.35
CA ILE A 65 -3.05 -2.72 -0.79
C ILE A 65 -1.83 -2.22 -1.58
N TYR A 66 -1.88 -2.39 -2.89
CA TYR A 66 -0.82 -1.95 -3.79
C TYR A 66 -1.31 -1.76 -5.22
N MET A 67 -0.57 -0.97 -6.00
CA MET A 67 -0.77 -0.81 -7.44
C MET A 67 0.08 -1.84 -8.18
N GLU A 68 -0.55 -2.81 -8.86
CA GLU A 68 0.15 -3.94 -9.51
C GLU A 68 1.24 -3.49 -10.49
N GLY A 69 1.01 -2.39 -11.22
CA GLY A 69 1.95 -1.84 -12.19
C GLY A 69 3.15 -1.09 -11.60
N LEU A 70 3.14 -0.79 -10.30
CA LEU A 70 4.14 0.08 -9.65
C LEU A 70 5.03 -0.63 -8.63
N VAL A 71 4.71 -1.87 -8.27
CA VAL A 71 5.42 -2.63 -7.22
C VAL A 71 6.26 -3.76 -7.78
N ASP A 72 7.29 -4.18 -7.04
CA ASP A 72 7.98 -5.44 -7.26
C ASP A 72 7.17 -6.60 -6.66
N LYS A 73 6.62 -7.45 -7.53
CA LYS A 73 5.83 -8.63 -7.13
C LYS A 73 6.62 -9.61 -6.26
N THR A 74 7.95 -9.66 -6.38
CA THR A 74 8.82 -10.48 -5.54
C THR A 74 8.83 -9.95 -4.13
N VAL A 75 9.00 -8.63 -3.96
CA VAL A 75 8.95 -7.97 -2.65
C VAL A 75 7.58 -8.19 -2.00
N ILE A 76 6.48 -8.03 -2.75
CA ILE A 76 5.12 -8.27 -2.24
C ILE A 76 4.95 -9.71 -1.74
N ASN A 77 5.27 -10.71 -2.55
CA ASN A 77 4.95 -12.10 -2.21
C ASN A 77 5.95 -12.72 -1.21
N VAL A 78 7.24 -12.46 -1.39
CA VAL A 78 8.32 -13.11 -0.62
C VAL A 78 8.64 -12.32 0.64
N ASN A 79 8.78 -11.00 0.54
CA ASN A 79 9.27 -10.19 1.65
C ASN A 79 8.14 -9.67 2.55
N ILE A 80 6.90 -9.59 2.05
CA ILE A 80 5.75 -9.06 2.80
C ILE A 80 4.75 -10.16 3.13
N LEU A 81 4.07 -10.73 2.13
CA LEU A 81 2.95 -11.66 2.37
C LEU A 81 3.40 -12.95 3.07
N ARG A 82 4.50 -13.56 2.65
CA ARG A 82 4.98 -14.81 3.28
C ARG A 82 5.30 -14.60 4.78
N PRO A 83 6.09 -13.59 5.21
CA PRO A 83 6.28 -13.32 6.64
C PRO A 83 4.96 -13.07 7.39
N LEU A 84 4.06 -12.28 6.81
CA LEU A 84 2.76 -11.95 7.41
C LEU A 84 1.85 -13.16 7.66
N LEU A 85 1.87 -14.13 6.75
CA LEU A 85 1.03 -15.32 6.82
C LEU A 85 1.61 -16.41 7.74
N PHE A 86 2.94 -16.51 7.81
CA PHE A 86 3.59 -17.67 8.43
C PHE A 86 4.36 -17.37 9.72
N LYS A 87 4.71 -16.11 10.00
CA LYS A 87 5.34 -15.72 11.28
C LYS A 87 4.29 -15.22 12.27
N GLU A 88 4.57 -15.35 13.56
CA GLU A 88 3.73 -14.71 14.57
C GLU A 88 3.85 -13.20 14.42
N TRP A 89 2.71 -12.53 14.25
CA TRP A 89 2.69 -11.08 14.13
C TRP A 89 2.77 -10.48 15.52
N ASN A 90 3.92 -9.90 15.83
CA ASN A 90 4.04 -8.85 16.83
C ASN A 90 4.56 -7.58 16.12
N GLU A 91 4.18 -6.40 16.61
CA GLU A 91 4.51 -5.15 15.93
C GLU A 91 6.02 -4.92 15.87
N ASP A 92 6.74 -5.18 16.95
CA ASP A 92 8.19 -5.02 17.08
C ASP A 92 8.98 -5.99 16.17
N ASP A 93 8.61 -7.27 16.15
CA ASP A 93 9.15 -8.32 15.28
C ASP A 93 8.85 -8.02 13.81
N PHE A 94 7.73 -7.36 13.50
CA PHE A 94 7.50 -6.92 12.13
C PHE A 94 8.46 -5.81 11.75
N TRP A 95 8.68 -4.80 12.60
CA TRP A 95 9.68 -3.77 12.36
C TRP A 95 11.07 -4.37 12.13
N GLU A 96 11.46 -5.38 12.92
CA GLU A 96 12.72 -6.10 12.76
C GLU A 96 12.76 -7.00 11.50
N ALA A 97 11.68 -7.71 11.18
CA ALA A 97 11.60 -8.54 9.98
C ALA A 97 11.57 -7.70 8.68
N SER A 98 11.26 -6.42 8.81
CA SER A 98 11.13 -5.47 7.71
C SER A 98 12.43 -4.83 7.26
N VAL A 99 13.56 -5.24 7.84
CA VAL A 99 14.90 -4.88 7.37
C VAL A 99 15.08 -5.19 5.87
N SER A 100 14.34 -6.17 5.33
CA SER A 100 14.35 -6.49 3.88
C SER A 100 13.40 -5.65 3.01
N ILE A 101 12.50 -4.86 3.61
CA ILE A 101 11.52 -3.99 2.92
C ILE A 101 12.05 -2.54 2.83
N GLY A 102 13.22 -2.25 3.41
CA GLY A 102 13.86 -0.94 3.34
C GLY A 102 13.30 0.01 4.39
N ASN A 103 12.13 0.59 4.15
CA ASN A 103 11.50 1.54 5.06
C ASN A 103 10.03 1.21 5.30
N ILE A 104 9.64 1.28 6.57
CA ILE A 104 8.25 1.20 7.02
C ILE A 104 7.93 2.47 7.78
N LYS A 105 6.73 3.00 7.60
CA LYS A 105 6.25 4.12 8.41
C LYS A 105 4.77 3.98 8.71
N LYS A 106 4.34 4.52 9.85
CA LYS A 106 2.92 4.62 10.18
C LYS A 106 2.29 5.79 9.44
N VAL A 107 1.13 5.57 8.85
CA VAL A 107 0.31 6.61 8.21
C VAL A 107 -1.10 6.59 8.79
N GLN A 108 -1.68 7.77 8.95
CA GLN A 108 -2.99 7.93 9.60
C GLN A 108 -4.00 8.67 8.72
N GLN A 109 -3.55 9.40 7.69
CA GLN A 109 -4.42 10.19 6.83
C GLN A 109 -4.61 9.55 5.44
N TRP A 110 -5.80 9.71 4.88
CA TRP A 110 -6.12 9.21 3.54
C TRP A 110 -5.33 9.91 2.43
N THR A 111 -5.01 11.19 2.59
CA THR A 111 -4.09 11.93 1.70
C THR A 111 -2.74 11.22 1.58
N ASP A 112 -2.12 10.83 2.69
CA ASP A 112 -0.83 10.16 2.70
C ASP A 112 -0.91 8.78 2.04
N ILE A 113 -1.96 8.02 2.36
CA ILE A 113 -2.23 6.70 1.79
C ILE A 113 -2.37 6.77 0.27
N GLU A 114 -3.12 7.76 -0.23
CA GLU A 114 -3.28 7.98 -1.65
C GLU A 114 -1.94 8.26 -2.32
N GLN A 115 -1.19 9.24 -1.80
CA GLN A 115 0.11 9.57 -2.35
C GLN A 115 1.04 8.36 -2.36
N SER A 116 1.09 7.57 -1.29
CA SER A 116 1.98 6.42 -1.20
C SER A 116 1.65 5.34 -2.23
N LEU A 117 0.37 5.03 -2.44
CA LEU A 117 -0.05 4.09 -3.49
C LEU A 117 0.34 4.58 -4.90
N LEU A 118 0.16 5.87 -5.18
CA LEU A 118 0.53 6.47 -6.47
C LEU A 118 2.04 6.52 -6.71
N HIS A 119 2.85 6.50 -5.65
CA HIS A 119 4.31 6.39 -5.75
C HIS A 119 4.81 4.94 -5.72
N GLY A 120 3.93 3.94 -5.87
CA GLY A 120 4.33 2.53 -5.92
C GLY A 120 4.76 1.95 -4.58
N LYS A 121 4.30 2.55 -3.48
CA LYS A 121 4.40 1.95 -2.15
C LYS A 121 3.17 1.09 -1.87
N SER A 122 3.24 0.27 -0.84
CA SER A 122 2.12 -0.54 -0.38
C SER A 122 1.61 -0.11 0.97
N ILE A 123 0.33 -0.36 1.23
CA ILE A 123 -0.35 0.00 2.48
C ILE A 123 -0.88 -1.26 3.12
N LEU A 124 -0.51 -1.50 4.38
CA LEU A 124 -1.01 -2.59 5.20
C LEU A 124 -1.95 -2.03 6.28
N PHE A 125 -3.22 -2.38 6.17
CA PHE A 125 -4.20 -2.17 7.25
C PHE A 125 -4.27 -3.40 8.15
N ILE A 126 -4.43 -3.17 9.44
CA ILE A 126 -4.68 -4.20 10.44
C ILE A 126 -5.95 -3.80 11.20
N ASN A 127 -6.91 -4.72 11.29
CA ASN A 127 -8.16 -4.45 11.97
C ASN A 127 -7.92 -4.16 13.45
N GLY A 128 -8.55 -3.10 13.96
CA GLY A 128 -8.35 -2.58 15.31
C GLY A 128 -7.32 -1.45 15.40
N GLN A 129 -6.52 -1.19 14.35
CA GLN A 129 -5.44 -0.18 14.40
C GLN A 129 -5.85 1.17 13.82
N LEU A 130 -5.53 2.26 14.54
CA LEU A 130 -5.76 3.65 14.10
C LEU A 130 -4.67 4.18 13.16
N SER A 131 -3.69 3.34 12.80
CA SER A 131 -2.65 3.63 11.82
C SER A 131 -2.48 2.46 10.87
N ALA A 132 -2.17 2.76 9.61
CA ALA A 132 -1.72 1.78 8.63
C ALA A 132 -0.20 1.81 8.52
N LEU A 133 0.39 0.76 7.97
CA LEU A 133 1.82 0.70 7.65
C LEU A 133 2.02 0.95 6.16
N GLU A 134 2.81 1.97 5.83
CA GLU A 134 3.35 2.18 4.49
C GLU A 134 4.64 1.38 4.36
N LEU A 135 4.75 0.66 3.24
CA LEU A 135 5.84 -0.26 2.93
C LEU A 135 6.49 0.16 1.61
N ASP A 136 7.81 0.32 1.59
CA ASP A 136 8.55 0.53 0.35
C ASP A 136 8.60 -0.76 -0.48
N THR A 137 7.81 -0.78 -1.56
CA THR A 137 7.64 -1.95 -2.44
C THR A 137 7.94 -1.64 -3.90
N GLN A 138 8.48 -0.46 -4.15
CA GLN A 138 8.86 -0.02 -5.48
C GLN A 138 9.90 -0.96 -6.07
N ALA A 139 9.71 -1.33 -7.34
CA ALA A 139 10.77 -2.00 -8.08
C ALA A 139 11.97 -1.06 -8.19
N ALA A 140 13.15 -1.51 -7.75
CA ALA A 140 14.38 -0.79 -8.01
C ALA A 140 14.47 -0.52 -9.53
N PRO A 141 14.84 0.69 -9.97
CA PRO A 141 14.93 0.98 -11.40
C PRO A 141 15.86 -0.05 -12.03
N LYS A 142 15.37 -0.79 -13.02
CA LYS A 142 16.10 -1.89 -13.69
C LYS A 142 17.48 -1.48 -14.26
N GLY A 143 17.78 -0.18 -14.30
CA GLY A 143 19.09 0.39 -14.66
C GLY A 143 20.10 0.58 -13.52
N ALA A 144 19.70 0.61 -12.24
CA ALA A 144 20.63 0.80 -11.13
C ALA A 144 21.55 -0.42 -10.93
N LEU A 145 21.03 -1.63 -11.18
CA LEU A 145 21.80 -2.87 -11.07
C LEU A 145 22.80 -3.05 -12.23
N LYS A 146 22.57 -2.43 -13.39
CA LYS A 146 23.49 -2.51 -14.54
C LYS A 146 24.76 -1.68 -14.32
N ASN A 147 24.67 -0.60 -13.54
CA ASN A 147 25.81 0.29 -13.25
C ASN A 147 26.79 -0.28 -12.22
N LEU A 148 26.41 -1.30 -11.44
CA LEU A 148 27.30 -1.96 -10.47
C LEU A 148 28.20 -3.02 -11.12
N GLN A 149 27.74 -3.67 -12.20
CA GLN A 149 28.55 -4.67 -12.92
C GLN A 149 29.48 -4.09 -14.00
N GLN A 150 29.40 -2.79 -14.28
CA GLN A 150 30.32 -2.11 -15.20
C GLN A 150 31.47 -1.37 -14.50
N ARG A 151 31.60 -1.52 -13.17
CA ARG A 151 32.62 -0.84 -12.36
C ARG A 151 33.59 -1.80 -11.66
N ALA A 152 33.67 -3.05 -12.11
CA ALA A 152 34.80 -3.92 -11.78
C ALA A 152 35.91 -3.66 -12.83
N PRO A 153 37.15 -3.35 -12.42
CA PRO A 153 38.27 -3.15 -13.34
C PRO A 153 38.64 -4.43 -14.10
#